data_AF-A0A5N6ETN8-F1
#
_entry.id   AF-A0A5N6ETN8-F1
#
_cell.length_a   1.000
_cell.length_b   1.000
_cell.length_c   1.000
_cell.angle_alpha   90.00
_cell.angle_beta   90.00
_cell.angle_gamma   90.00
#
_symmetry.space_group_name_H-M   'P 1'
#
loop_
_entity.id
_entity.type
_entity.pdbx_description
1 polymer ?
#
loop_
_entity_poly.entity_id
_entity_poly.type
_entity_poly.pdbx_seq_one_letter_code
_entity_poly.pdbx_strand_id
1 'polypeptide(L)'
;MTFPPASAGPNAVRDYISDILVAKHDTTADFAKEVANRWQLGRPNDLRHASTGTFERVFGKDIGHFLYRTVQEDIREQWYNSTAGVFNSWLLVFSIVFSAFFLVRATRANSSSTSAASLRYAGAVFGPPMVFCGIQDPFSQWQFPRLFLGGIVSFLTVLAFLVASMDRRMEKQKAEKEDKKKGEVKQKE
;
A
#
# COMPACT_ATOMS: atom_id res chain seq x y z
N MET A 1 10.93 22.54 5.56
CA MET A 1 11.99 22.23 4.59
C MET A 1 11.45 21.22 3.61
N THR A 2 11.72 21.36 2.32
CA THR A 2 11.24 20.41 1.30
C THR A 2 12.44 19.60 0.80
N PHE A 3 12.30 18.28 0.79
CA PHE A 3 13.33 17.37 0.28
C PHE A 3 13.51 17.63 -1.22
N PRO A 4 14.75 17.65 -1.71
CA PRO A 4 15.03 18.05 -3.07
C PRO A 4 14.37 17.10 -4.10
N PRO A 5 13.87 17.62 -5.23
CA PRO A 5 13.27 16.80 -6.27
C PRO A 5 14.31 15.84 -6.87
N ALA A 6 13.87 14.70 -7.40
CA ALA A 6 14.77 13.65 -7.90
C ALA A 6 15.69 14.10 -9.06
N SER A 7 15.32 15.17 -9.78
CA SER A 7 16.12 15.78 -10.85
C SER A 7 17.21 16.72 -10.34
N ALA A 8 17.24 17.06 -9.04
CA ALA A 8 18.20 18.01 -8.51
C ALA A 8 19.62 17.40 -8.40
N GLY A 9 20.62 18.28 -8.49
CA GLY A 9 22.03 17.91 -8.34
C GLY A 9 22.48 17.77 -6.88
N PRO A 10 23.73 17.34 -6.65
CA PRO A 10 24.28 17.17 -5.30
C PRO A 10 24.31 18.46 -4.46
N ASN A 11 24.44 19.63 -5.08
CA ASN A 11 24.41 20.92 -4.37
C ASN A 11 23.09 21.12 -3.62
N ALA A 12 21.97 20.83 -4.26
CA ALA A 12 20.65 20.93 -3.62
C ALA A 12 20.51 19.98 -2.41
N VAL A 13 21.22 18.85 -2.44
CA VAL A 13 21.27 17.93 -1.29
C VAL A 13 22.06 18.54 -0.13
N ARG A 14 23.18 19.22 -0.43
CA ARG A 14 23.97 19.89 0.60
C ARG A 14 23.24 21.08 1.22
N ASP A 15 22.56 21.87 0.39
CA ASP A 15 21.74 22.98 0.86
C ASP A 15 20.64 22.45 1.79
N TYR A 16 19.92 21.41 1.37
CA TYR A 16 18.91 20.72 2.19
C TYR A 16 19.46 20.18 3.53
N ILE A 17 20.64 19.54 3.52
CA ILE A 17 21.25 19.02 4.75
C ILE A 17 21.66 20.18 5.67
N SER A 18 22.26 21.23 5.12
CA SER A 18 22.67 22.42 5.88
C SER A 18 21.46 23.06 6.55
N ASP A 19 20.40 23.26 5.77
CA ASP A 19 19.13 23.80 6.20
C ASP A 19 18.51 22.98 7.35
N ILE A 20 18.50 21.65 7.23
CA ILE A 20 18.02 20.77 8.31
C ILE A 20 18.85 20.93 9.59
N LEU A 21 20.17 20.94 9.47
CA LEU A 21 21.05 21.04 10.63
C LEU A 21 20.88 22.37 11.35
N VAL A 22 20.66 23.47 10.63
CA VAL A 22 20.37 24.77 11.24
C VAL A 22 18.97 24.78 11.84
N ALA A 23 17.95 24.43 11.06
CA ALA A 23 16.57 24.66 11.48
C ALA A 23 16.01 23.64 12.48
N LYS A 24 16.48 22.38 12.45
CA LYS A 24 15.97 21.30 13.31
C LYS A 24 16.92 20.90 14.43
N HIS A 25 18.23 21.12 14.23
CA HIS A 25 19.26 20.75 15.21
C HIS A 25 19.96 21.96 15.84
N ASP A 26 19.50 23.18 15.53
CA ASP A 26 19.99 24.44 16.09
C ASP A 26 21.51 24.62 16.01
N THR A 27 22.09 24.15 14.89
CA THR A 27 23.54 24.25 14.65
C THR A 27 23.90 25.55 13.96
N THR A 28 25.18 25.94 14.04
CA THR A 28 25.69 27.11 13.31
C THR A 28 25.74 26.85 11.81
N ALA A 29 25.52 27.90 11.00
CA ALA A 29 25.53 27.78 9.54
C ALA A 29 26.87 27.26 8.98
N ASP A 30 28.00 27.62 9.61
CA ASP A 30 29.32 27.16 9.20
C ASP A 30 29.51 25.67 9.46
N PHE A 31 29.10 25.19 10.65
CA PHE A 31 29.12 23.77 10.97
C PHE A 31 28.20 22.98 10.04
N ALA A 32 26.99 23.48 9.81
CA ALA A 32 26.02 22.85 8.92
C ALA A 32 26.56 22.67 7.50
N LYS A 33 27.21 23.71 6.94
CA LYS A 33 27.89 23.64 5.63
C LYS A 33 29.04 22.65 5.62
N GLU A 34 29.87 22.63 6.66
CA GLU A 34 30.99 21.68 6.77
C GLU A 34 30.48 20.23 6.73
N VAL A 35 29.45 19.94 7.53
CA VAL A 35 28.83 18.60 7.57
C VAL A 35 28.18 18.26 6.25
N ALA A 36 27.41 19.18 5.66
CA ALA A 36 26.76 18.97 4.37
C ALA A 36 27.76 18.71 3.23
N ASN A 37 28.92 19.36 3.24
CA ASN A 37 29.98 19.16 2.26
C ASN A 37 30.57 17.73 2.25
N ARG A 38 30.38 16.96 3.33
CA ARG A 38 30.74 15.53 3.37
C ARG A 38 29.93 14.70 2.37
N TRP A 39 28.74 15.18 1.98
CA TRP A 39 27.95 14.59 0.91
C TRP A 39 28.43 15.10 -0.46
N GLN A 40 29.33 14.36 -1.11
CA GLN A 40 30.04 14.85 -2.30
C GLN A 40 29.27 14.70 -3.63
N LEU A 41 28.95 13.47 -4.01
CA LEU A 41 28.41 13.17 -5.34
C LEU A 41 26.96 12.65 -5.30
N GLY A 42 26.46 12.30 -4.11
CA GLY A 42 25.16 11.68 -3.97
C GLY A 42 24.03 12.62 -4.41
N ARG A 43 23.11 12.09 -5.20
CA ARG A 43 21.90 12.77 -5.64
C ARG A 43 20.78 12.61 -4.60
N PRO A 44 19.67 13.36 -4.72
CA PRO A 44 18.51 13.19 -3.85
C PRO A 44 18.00 11.75 -3.78
N ASN A 45 18.03 11.00 -4.88
CA ASN A 45 17.66 9.58 -4.86
C ASN A 45 18.62 8.72 -4.04
N ASP A 46 19.92 9.01 -4.07
CA ASP A 46 20.90 8.29 -3.25
C ASP A 46 20.67 8.59 -1.77
N LEU A 47 20.37 9.85 -1.42
CA LEU A 47 20.04 10.23 -0.05
C LEU A 47 18.75 9.56 0.43
N ARG A 48 17.73 9.46 -0.44
CA ARG A 48 16.44 8.84 -0.14
C ARG A 48 16.56 7.35 0.20
N HIS A 49 17.45 6.64 -0.49
CA HIS A 49 17.66 5.19 -0.31
C HIS A 49 18.86 4.86 0.59
N ALA A 50 19.59 5.88 1.08
CA ALA A 50 20.72 5.67 1.96
C ALA A 50 20.27 5.06 3.30
N SER A 51 21.01 4.06 3.76
CA SER A 51 20.79 3.43 5.06
C SER A 51 21.36 4.28 6.20
N THR A 52 20.94 4.01 7.44
CA THR A 52 21.54 4.63 8.63
C THR A 52 23.05 4.48 8.66
N GLY A 53 23.57 3.28 8.35
CA GLY A 53 25.02 3.04 8.27
C GLY A 53 25.71 3.86 7.18
N THR A 54 25.02 4.22 6.09
CA THR A 54 25.57 5.14 5.09
C THR A 54 25.71 6.55 5.64
N PHE A 55 24.69 7.03 6.37
CA PHE A 55 24.76 8.33 7.05
C PHE A 55 25.85 8.36 8.11
N GLU A 56 25.94 7.32 8.96
CA GLU A 56 26.99 7.23 9.99
C GLU A 56 28.39 7.21 9.38
N ARG A 57 28.58 6.54 8.23
CA ARG A 57 29.86 6.52 7.52
C ARG A 57 30.24 7.86 6.90
N VAL A 58 29.27 8.61 6.36
CA VAL A 58 29.53 9.88 5.67
C VAL A 58 29.64 11.05 6.64
N PHE A 59 28.75 11.12 7.63
CA PHE A 59 28.66 12.27 8.54
C PHE A 59 29.29 12.01 9.91
N GLY A 60 29.64 10.76 10.22
CA GLY A 60 30.07 10.32 11.54
C GLY A 60 28.92 9.70 12.32
N LYS A 61 29.24 8.85 13.30
CA LYS A 61 28.24 8.04 14.03
C LYS A 61 27.20 8.90 14.76
N ASP A 62 27.65 9.95 15.45
CA ASP A 62 26.78 10.79 16.26
C ASP A 62 25.84 11.63 15.39
N ILE A 63 26.39 12.34 14.40
CA ILE A 63 25.60 13.22 13.52
C ILE A 63 24.75 12.39 12.56
N GLY A 64 25.33 11.35 11.96
CA GLY A 64 24.69 10.55 10.93
C GLY A 64 23.40 9.86 11.42
N HIS A 65 23.39 9.38 12.65
CA HIS A 65 22.20 8.74 13.22
C HIS A 65 21.00 9.70 13.31
N PHE A 66 21.20 10.89 13.89
CA PHE A 66 20.14 11.89 14.03
C PHE A 66 19.73 12.50 12.70
N LEU A 67 20.71 12.74 11.82
CA LEU A 67 20.45 13.27 10.48
C LEU A 67 19.64 12.28 9.65
N TYR A 68 19.97 10.98 9.68
CA TYR A 68 19.19 9.94 9.03
C TYR A 68 17.73 9.96 9.49
N ARG A 69 17.49 9.97 10.81
CA ARG A 69 16.13 10.01 11.36
C ARG A 69 15.34 11.21 10.84
N THR A 70 15.96 12.38 10.87
CA THR A 70 15.34 13.65 10.45
C THR A 70 15.00 13.64 8.96
N VAL A 71 15.91 13.14 8.12
CA VAL A 71 15.67 13.03 6.68
C VAL A 71 14.54 12.06 6.37
N GLN A 72 14.47 10.92 7.08
CA GLN A 72 13.37 9.97 6.91
C GLN A 72 12.02 10.53 7.35
N GLU A 73 11.99 11.36 8.40
CA GLU A 73 10.79 12.10 8.81
C GLU A 73 10.32 13.05 7.71
N ASP A 74 11.20 13.84 7.11
CA ASP A 74 10.84 14.76 6.02
C ASP A 74 10.37 14.05 4.75
N ILE A 75 11.01 12.92 4.39
CA ILE A 75 10.59 12.07 3.28
C ILE A 75 9.17 11.53 3.51
N ARG A 76 8.89 11.08 4.74
CA ARG A 76 7.59 10.54 5.14
C ARG A 76 6.51 11.62 5.13
N GLU A 77 6.81 12.79 5.67
CA GLU A 77 5.89 13.92 5.68
C GLU A 77 5.50 14.34 4.26
N GLN A 78 6.47 14.41 3.34
CA GLN A 78 6.17 14.68 1.94
C GLN A 78 5.34 13.60 1.26
N TRP A 79 5.57 12.32 1.61
CA TRP A 79 4.74 11.25 1.09
C TRP A 79 3.28 11.43 1.52
N TYR A 80 3.03 11.70 2.81
CA TYR A 80 1.67 11.92 3.31
C TYR A 80 1.00 13.18 2.75
N ASN A 81 1.77 14.23 2.47
CA ASN A 81 1.27 15.45 1.86
C ASN A 81 1.14 15.36 0.32
N SER A 82 1.68 14.32 -0.30
CA SER A 82 1.59 14.12 -1.75
C SER A 82 0.18 13.67 -2.18
N THR A 83 -0.19 13.96 -3.43
CA THR A 83 -1.46 13.48 -4.01
C THR A 83 -1.59 11.96 -3.93
N ALA A 84 -0.48 11.23 -4.07
CA ALA A 84 -0.46 9.77 -3.95
C ALA A 84 -0.78 9.32 -2.51
N GLY A 85 -0.17 9.95 -1.50
CA GLY A 85 -0.45 9.65 -0.08
C GLY A 85 -1.89 9.97 0.31
N VAL A 86 -2.42 11.11 -0.16
CA VAL A 86 -3.82 11.50 0.06
C VAL A 86 -4.78 10.52 -0.62
N PHE A 87 -4.54 10.18 -1.89
CA PHE A 87 -5.35 9.21 -2.62
C PHE A 87 -5.33 7.83 -1.94
N ASN A 88 -4.15 7.36 -1.53
CA ASN A 88 -3.97 6.11 -0.80
C ASN A 88 -4.77 6.08 0.52
N SER A 89 -4.78 7.20 1.24
CA SER A 89 -5.54 7.35 2.48
C SER A 89 -7.04 7.27 2.24
N TRP A 90 -7.55 7.98 1.22
CA TRP A 90 -8.97 7.94 0.84
C TRP A 90 -9.39 6.56 0.34
N LEU A 91 -8.54 5.88 -0.43
CA LEU A 91 -8.80 4.52 -0.92
C LEU A 91 -9.05 3.54 0.25
N LEU A 92 -8.26 3.62 1.31
CA LEU A 92 -8.48 2.81 2.53
C LEU A 92 -9.82 3.16 3.20
N VAL A 93 -10.15 4.44 3.33
CA VAL A 93 -11.42 4.87 3.93
C VAL A 93 -12.60 4.34 3.13
N PHE A 94 -12.60 4.52 1.81
CA PHE A 94 -13.66 3.99 0.95
C PHE A 94 -13.74 2.46 1.01
N SER A 95 -12.61 1.77 0.99
CA SER A 95 -12.53 0.31 1.11
C SER A 95 -13.21 -0.19 2.39
N ILE A 96 -12.94 0.44 3.53
CA ILE A 96 -13.57 0.11 4.82
C ILE A 96 -15.08 0.37 4.78
N VAL A 97 -15.51 1.53 4.27
CA VAL A 97 -16.93 1.90 4.18
C VAL A 97 -17.71 0.94 3.28
N PHE A 98 -17.20 0.64 2.09
CA PHE A 98 -17.85 -0.30 1.17
C PHE A 98 -17.87 -1.73 1.73
N SER A 99 -16.79 -2.16 2.38
CA SER A 99 -16.75 -3.47 3.06
C SER A 99 -17.81 -3.56 4.15
N ALA A 100 -17.91 -2.56 5.02
CA ALA A 100 -18.93 -2.49 6.07
C ALA A 100 -20.35 -2.51 5.48
N PHE A 101 -20.60 -1.77 4.39
CA PHE A 101 -21.88 -1.80 3.69
C PHE A 101 -22.25 -3.21 3.20
N PHE A 102 -21.31 -3.92 2.57
CA PHE A 102 -21.54 -5.30 2.11
C PHE A 102 -21.71 -6.29 3.26
N LEU A 103 -21.00 -6.10 4.39
CA LEU A 103 -21.20 -6.91 5.59
C LEU A 103 -22.59 -6.69 6.19
N VAL A 104 -23.05 -5.45 6.31
CA VAL A 104 -24.41 -5.14 6.76
C VAL A 104 -25.43 -5.79 5.82
N ARG A 105 -25.23 -5.70 4.50
CA ARG A 105 -26.09 -6.38 3.51
C ARG A 105 -26.08 -7.90 3.69
N ALA A 106 -24.93 -8.51 4.00
CA ALA A 106 -24.81 -9.94 4.24
C ALA A 106 -25.59 -10.40 5.48
N THR A 107 -25.56 -9.61 6.55
CA THR A 107 -26.31 -9.89 7.80
C THR A 107 -27.83 -9.74 7.63
N ARG A 108 -28.27 -8.85 6.74
CA ARG A 108 -29.69 -8.60 6.46
C ARG A 108 -30.26 -9.48 5.34
N ALA A 109 -29.44 -10.34 4.73
CA ALA A 109 -29.87 -11.15 3.60
C ALA A 109 -30.73 -12.34 4.06
N ASN A 110 -31.95 -12.45 3.53
CA ASN A 110 -32.85 -13.57 3.80
C ASN A 110 -32.48 -14.87 3.06
N SER A 111 -31.50 -14.82 2.16
CA SER A 111 -31.04 -15.98 1.37
C SER A 111 -29.54 -16.19 1.52
N SER A 112 -29.14 -17.44 1.75
CA SER A 112 -27.74 -17.87 1.85
C SER A 112 -26.93 -17.49 0.60
N SER A 113 -27.54 -17.57 -0.59
CA SER A 113 -26.90 -17.18 -1.86
C SER A 113 -26.57 -15.68 -1.92
N THR A 114 -27.47 -14.84 -1.40
CA THR A 114 -27.31 -13.38 -1.37
C THR A 114 -26.33 -12.95 -0.30
N SER A 115 -26.34 -13.63 0.85
CA SER A 115 -25.35 -13.43 1.91
C SER A 115 -23.95 -13.79 1.44
N ALA A 116 -23.78 -14.96 0.82
CA ALA A 116 -22.50 -15.41 0.28
C ALA A 116 -21.98 -14.49 -0.84
N ALA A 117 -22.84 -13.96 -1.71
CA ALA A 117 -22.43 -12.96 -2.70
C ALA A 117 -21.94 -11.67 -2.04
N SER A 118 -22.65 -11.19 -1.01
CA SER A 118 -22.29 -9.96 -0.28
C SER A 118 -20.95 -10.12 0.45
N LEU A 119 -20.68 -11.27 1.06
CA LEU A 119 -19.38 -11.57 1.69
C LEU A 119 -18.22 -11.57 0.68
N ARG A 120 -18.43 -12.13 -0.52
CA ARG A 120 -17.43 -12.08 -1.60
C ARG A 120 -17.13 -10.64 -2.03
N TYR A 121 -18.16 -9.81 -2.14
CA TYR A 121 -17.97 -8.39 -2.47
C TYR A 121 -17.26 -7.64 -1.35
N ALA A 122 -17.61 -7.88 -0.08
CA ALA A 122 -16.91 -7.30 1.07
C ALA A 122 -15.41 -7.63 1.05
N GLY A 123 -15.08 -8.91 0.80
CA GLY A 123 -13.69 -9.35 0.64
C GLY A 123 -12.98 -8.68 -0.55
N ALA A 124 -13.66 -8.55 -1.69
CA ALA A 124 -13.10 -7.96 -2.91
C ALA A 124 -12.84 -6.46 -2.81
N VAL A 125 -13.68 -5.71 -2.06
CA VAL A 125 -13.47 -4.28 -1.84
C VAL A 125 -12.52 -4.00 -0.67
N PHE A 126 -12.23 -4.98 0.17
CA PHE A 126 -11.34 -4.83 1.32
C PHE A 126 -9.91 -5.32 1.05
N GLY A 127 -9.76 -6.56 0.60
CA GLY A 127 -8.45 -7.23 0.49
C GLY A 127 -7.49 -6.53 -0.48
N PRO A 128 -7.81 -6.45 -1.78
CA PRO A 128 -6.91 -5.87 -2.78
C PRO A 128 -6.53 -4.41 -2.50
N PRO A 129 -7.47 -3.51 -2.12
CA PRO A 129 -7.10 -2.16 -1.71
C PRO A 129 -6.17 -2.14 -0.49
N MET A 130 -6.41 -2.98 0.53
CA MET A 130 -5.54 -3.05 1.70
C MET A 130 -4.11 -3.48 1.33
N VAL A 131 -3.95 -4.47 0.45
CA VAL A 131 -2.63 -4.89 -0.06
C VAL A 131 -1.97 -3.76 -0.86
N PHE A 132 -2.71 -3.14 -1.78
CA PHE A 132 -2.22 -2.04 -2.59
C PHE A 132 -1.72 -0.88 -1.71
N CYS A 133 -2.49 -0.50 -0.70
CA CYS A 133 -2.11 0.54 0.24
C CYS A 133 -0.91 0.15 1.12
N GLY A 134 -0.75 -1.14 1.43
CA GLY A 134 0.44 -1.67 2.09
C GLY A 134 1.70 -1.61 1.23
N ILE A 135 1.58 -1.82 -0.09
CA ILE A 135 2.71 -1.68 -1.02
C ILE A 135 3.11 -0.21 -1.17
N GLN A 136 2.12 0.69 -1.24
CA GLN A 136 2.36 2.12 -1.48
C GLN A 136 2.86 2.90 -0.26
N ASP A 137 2.58 2.46 0.96
CA ASP A 137 2.95 3.17 2.20
C ASP A 137 4.06 2.42 2.97
N PRO A 138 5.32 2.44 2.47
CA PRO A 138 6.42 1.69 3.07
C PRO A 138 6.87 2.26 4.43
N PHE A 139 6.44 3.49 4.76
CA PHE A 139 6.82 4.17 6.00
C PHE A 139 5.87 3.88 7.15
N SER A 140 4.73 3.23 6.89
CA SER A 140 3.74 2.94 7.92
C SER A 140 4.14 1.74 8.76
N GLN A 141 4.07 1.89 10.08
CA GLN A 141 4.15 0.76 11.02
C GLN A 141 3.09 -0.32 10.73
N TRP A 142 1.99 0.04 10.06
CA TRP A 142 0.91 -0.86 9.68
C TRP A 142 1.14 -1.56 8.33
N GLN A 143 2.28 -1.35 7.68
CA GLN A 143 2.59 -1.96 6.39
C GLN A 143 2.44 -3.49 6.43
N PHE A 144 3.14 -4.15 7.36
CA PHE A 144 3.12 -5.61 7.46
C PHE A 144 1.71 -6.14 7.80
N PRO A 145 1.00 -5.63 8.82
CA PRO A 145 -0.39 -6.02 9.07
C PRO A 145 -1.33 -5.84 7.86
N ARG A 146 -1.20 -4.73 7.12
CA ARG A 146 -2.01 -4.47 5.91
C ARG A 146 -1.74 -5.49 4.82
N LEU A 147 -0.47 -5.77 4.54
CA LEU A 147 -0.09 -6.76 3.52
C LEU A 147 -0.54 -8.17 3.91
N PHE A 148 -0.35 -8.56 5.17
CA PHE A 148 -0.69 -9.89 5.65
C PHE A 148 -2.21 -10.12 5.68
N LEU A 149 -2.95 -9.25 6.35
CA LEU A 149 -4.42 -9.37 6.44
C LEU A 149 -5.09 -9.17 5.08
N GLY A 150 -4.67 -8.16 4.34
CA GLY A 150 -5.17 -7.89 3.00
C GLY A 150 -4.88 -9.06 2.06
N GLY A 151 -3.70 -9.68 2.17
CA GLY A 151 -3.31 -10.85 1.40
C GLY A 151 -4.20 -12.06 1.69
N ILE A 152 -4.43 -12.38 2.97
CA ILE A 152 -5.32 -13.47 3.38
C ILE A 152 -6.75 -13.22 2.85
N VAL A 153 -7.30 -12.04 3.07
CA VAL A 153 -8.67 -11.72 2.62
C VAL A 153 -8.78 -11.79 1.11
N SER A 154 -7.78 -11.29 0.37
CA SER A 154 -7.75 -11.36 -1.09
C SER A 154 -7.72 -12.81 -1.57
N PHE A 155 -6.86 -13.64 -0.99
CA PHE A 155 -6.73 -15.05 -1.35
C PHE A 155 -8.02 -15.82 -1.09
N LEU A 156 -8.63 -15.67 0.09
CA LEU A 156 -9.90 -16.30 0.43
C LEU A 156 -11.03 -15.83 -0.49
N THR A 157 -11.03 -14.55 -0.86
CA THR A 157 -12.01 -14.00 -1.79
C THR A 157 -11.88 -14.64 -3.17
N VAL A 158 -10.66 -14.76 -3.69
CA VAL A 158 -10.38 -15.44 -4.97
C VAL A 158 -10.85 -16.90 -4.92
N LEU A 159 -10.53 -17.64 -3.87
CA LEU A 159 -11.02 -19.00 -3.67
C LEU A 159 -12.55 -19.06 -3.66
N ALA A 160 -13.21 -18.15 -2.96
CA ALA A 160 -14.67 -18.09 -2.90
C ALA A 160 -15.32 -17.78 -4.25
N PHE A 161 -14.67 -16.99 -5.11
CA PHE A 161 -15.10 -16.76 -6.50
C PHE A 161 -14.87 -17.99 -7.39
N LEU A 162 -13.73 -18.67 -7.24
CA LEU A 162 -13.43 -19.90 -7.99
C LEU A 162 -14.45 -21.00 -7.68
N VAL A 163 -14.74 -21.24 -6.39
CA VAL A 163 -15.76 -22.20 -5.96
C VAL A 163 -17.13 -21.83 -6.54
N ALA A 164 -17.55 -20.56 -6.44
CA ALA A 164 -18.81 -20.11 -6.99
C ALA A 164 -18.91 -20.27 -8.52
N SER A 165 -17.78 -20.09 -9.22
CA SER A 165 -17.70 -20.32 -10.66
C SER A 165 -17.79 -21.82 -11.00
N MET A 166 -17.16 -22.68 -10.20
CA MET A 166 -17.23 -24.13 -10.39
C MET A 166 -18.66 -24.65 -10.15
N ASP A 167 -19.31 -24.23 -9.06
CA ASP A 167 -20.69 -24.60 -8.75
C ASP A 167 -21.64 -24.22 -9.90
N ARG A 168 -21.52 -22.99 -10.42
CA ARG A 168 -22.32 -22.54 -11.58
C ARG A 168 -22.08 -23.38 -12.83
N ARG A 169 -20.85 -23.86 -13.07
CA ARG A 169 -20.56 -24.74 -14.22
C ARG A 169 -21.18 -26.12 -14.02
N MET A 170 -21.11 -26.67 -12.82
CA MET A 170 -21.70 -27.97 -12.49
C MET A 170 -23.22 -27.97 -12.66
N GLU A 171 -23.90 -26.91 -12.18
CA GLU A 171 -25.35 -26.77 -12.33
C GLU A 171 -25.78 -26.63 -13.81
N LYS A 172 -25.04 -25.85 -14.62
CA LYS A 172 -25.27 -25.78 -16.07
C LYS A 172 -25.13 -27.14 -16.75
N GLN A 173 -24.09 -27.91 -16.41
CA GLN A 173 -23.89 -29.24 -16.98
C GLN A 173 -25.00 -30.24 -16.59
N LYS A 174 -25.53 -30.15 -15.35
CA LYS A 174 -26.66 -30.97 -14.94
C LYS A 174 -27.91 -30.62 -15.75
N ALA A 175 -28.23 -29.33 -15.87
CA ALA A 175 -29.38 -28.87 -16.66
C ALA A 175 -29.29 -29.30 -18.14
N GLU A 176 -28.13 -29.15 -18.78
CA GLU A 176 -27.91 -29.60 -20.16
C GLU A 176 -28.06 -31.12 -20.32
N LYS A 177 -27.61 -31.92 -19.33
CA LYS A 177 -27.80 -33.39 -19.35
C LYS A 177 -29.27 -33.78 -19.17
N GLU A 178 -30.01 -33.06 -18.33
CA GLU A 178 -31.45 -33.30 -18.12
C GLU A 178 -32.27 -32.93 -19.37
N ASP A 179 -31.94 -31.83 -20.04
CA ASP A 179 -32.60 -31.43 -21.29
C ASP A 179 -32.32 -32.41 -22.43
N LYS A 180 -31.07 -32.90 -22.56
CA LYS A 180 -30.74 -33.97 -23.52
C LYS A 180 -31.54 -35.25 -23.26
N LYS A 181 -31.63 -35.69 -22.00
CA LYS A 181 -32.44 -36.87 -21.62
C LYS A 181 -33.92 -36.69 -21.95
N LYS A 182 -34.50 -35.51 -21.68
CA LYS A 182 -35.91 -35.22 -22.00
C LYS A 182 -36.17 -35.18 -23.51
N GLY A 183 -35.23 -34.67 -24.29
CA GLY A 183 -35.30 -34.69 -25.76
C GLY A 183 -35.26 -36.10 -26.34
N GLU A 184 -34.36 -36.95 -25.85
CA GLU A 184 -34.25 -38.36 -26.28
C GLU A 184 -35.47 -39.21 -25.92
N VAL A 185 -36.12 -38.93 -24.78
CA VAL A 185 -37.36 -39.63 -24.38
C VAL A 185 -38.53 -39.26 -25.29
N LYS A 186 -38.68 -37.97 -25.65
CA LYS A 186 -39.75 -37.51 -26.56
C LYS A 186 -39.59 -37.99 -28.01
N GLN A 187 -38.40 -38.39 -28.42
CA GLN A 187 -38.13 -38.90 -29.77
C GLN A 187 -38.43 -40.39 -29.95
N LYS A 188 -38.71 -41.10 -28.85
CA LYS A 188 -38.97 -42.54 -28.81
C LYS A 188 -40.46 -42.89 -28.59
N GLU A 189 -41.32 -41.90 -28.39
CA GLU A 189 -42.79 -41.99 -28.42
C GLU A 189 -43.33 -41.61 -29.79
#